data_AF-E2B4U7-F1
#
_entry.id   AF-E2B4U7-F1
#
_cell.length_a   1.000
_cell.length_b   1.000
_cell.length_c   1.000
_cell.angle_alpha   90.00
_cell.angle_beta   90.00
_cell.angle_gamma   90.00
#
_symmetry.space_group_name_H-M   'P 1'
#
loop_
_entity.id
_entity.type
_entity.pdbx_description
1 polymer ?
#
loop_
_entity_poly.entity_id
_entity_poly.type
_entity_poly.pdbx_seq_one_letter_code
_entity_poly.pdbx_strand_id
1 'polypeptide(L)'
;IGHSSVSKILKLNKWHPYKLHLVQKLFEDDFDRRIEFCDLMMEMIVDDPLLLNNIVFSDETTLELTENINRHNCSYWSDVNPHWKR
;
A
#
# COMPACT_ATOMS: atom_id res chain seq x y z
N ILE A 1 27.15 5.14 -14.60
CA ILE A 1 27.04 5.84 -13.29
C ILE A 1 26.68 4.78 -12.25
N GLY A 2 27.43 4.64 -11.15
CA GLY A 2 27.14 3.63 -10.13
C GLY A 2 25.96 4.03 -9.22
N HIS A 3 25.28 3.05 -8.62
CA HIS A 3 24.15 3.27 -7.70
C HIS A 3 24.48 4.27 -6.57
N SER A 4 25.69 4.19 -6.02
CA SER A 4 26.19 5.12 -5.00
C SER A 4 26.31 6.56 -5.49
N SER A 5 26.63 6.76 -6.77
CA SER A 5 26.73 8.10 -7.38
C SER A 5 25.34 8.70 -7.59
N VAL A 6 24.38 7.89 -8.07
CA VAL A 6 22.97 8.30 -8.20
C VAL A 6 22.39 8.69 -6.84
N SER A 7 22.60 7.85 -5.81
CA SER A 7 22.11 8.15 -4.45
C SER A 7 22.71 9.43 -3.86
N LYS A 8 24.01 9.69 -4.09
CA LYS A 8 24.65 10.94 -3.66
C LYS A 8 24.02 12.17 -4.33
N ILE A 9 23.82 12.12 -5.65
CA ILE A 9 23.21 13.22 -6.40
C ILE A 9 21.78 13.48 -5.92
N LEU A 10 20.97 12.44 -5.71
CA LEU A 10 19.60 12.58 -5.23
C LEU A 10 19.53 13.18 -3.81
N LYS A 11 20.42 12.75 -2.91
CA LYS A 11 20.53 13.34 -1.57
C LYS A 11 20.99 14.79 -1.59
N LEU A 12 21.96 15.15 -2.44
CA LEU A 12 22.43 16.53 -2.60
C LEU A 12 21.31 17.46 -3.07
N ASN A 13 20.45 16.98 -3.96
CA ASN A 13 19.29 17.72 -4.46
C ASN A 13 18.08 17.65 -3.52
N LYS A 14 18.21 17.04 -2.33
CA LYS A 14 17.13 16.85 -1.33
C LYS A 14 15.93 16.05 -1.85
N TRP A 15 16.15 15.10 -2.76
CA TRP A 15 15.09 14.20 -3.21
C TRP A 15 14.81 13.12 -2.18
N HIS A 16 13.53 12.79 -2.04
CA HIS A 16 12.99 11.85 -1.07
C HIS A 16 12.59 10.54 -1.75
N PRO A 17 13.11 9.39 -1.29
CA PRO A 17 12.72 8.09 -1.82
C PRO A 17 11.33 7.71 -1.33
N TYR A 18 10.55 7.02 -2.17
CA TYR A 18 9.25 6.48 -1.79
C TYR A 18 8.87 5.25 -2.60
N LYS A 19 7.94 4.47 -2.04
CA LYS A 19 7.31 3.34 -2.73
C LYS A 19 5.95 3.75 -3.27
N LEU A 20 5.73 3.49 -4.55
CA LEU A 20 4.43 3.71 -5.17
C LEU A 20 3.44 2.67 -4.63
N HIS A 21 2.39 3.14 -3.96
CA HIS A 21 1.30 2.29 -3.50
C HIS A 21 0.17 2.40 -4.51
N LEU A 22 0.01 1.39 -5.36
CA LEU A 22 -1.13 1.30 -6.24
C LEU A 22 -2.30 0.76 -5.41
N VAL A 23 -3.30 1.59 -5.19
CA VAL A 23 -4.54 1.20 -4.54
C VAL A 23 -5.65 1.13 -5.57
N GLN A 24 -6.62 0.26 -5.33
CA GLN A 24 -7.85 0.20 -6.10
C GLN A 24 -8.54 1.57 -6.08
N LYS A 25 -9.04 2.00 -7.24
CA LYS A 25 -9.83 3.23 -7.35
C LYS A 25 -11.15 3.01 -6.65
N LEU A 26 -11.49 3.90 -5.72
CA LEU A 26 -12.78 3.92 -5.05
C LEU A 26 -13.76 4.78 -5.85
N PHE A 27 -14.99 4.30 -5.97
CA PHE A 27 -16.15 5.05 -6.43
C PHE A 27 -16.84 5.74 -5.25
N GLU A 28 -17.75 6.68 -5.53
CA GLU A 28 -18.43 7.47 -4.49
C GLU A 28 -19.14 6.59 -3.45
N ASP A 29 -19.83 5.54 -3.91
CA ASP A 29 -20.53 4.60 -3.01
C ASP A 29 -19.60 3.70 -2.19
N ASP A 30 -18.34 3.51 -2.60
CA ASP A 30 -17.43 2.59 -1.92
C ASP A 30 -17.02 3.12 -0.54
N PHE A 31 -17.04 4.44 -0.34
CA PHE A 31 -16.70 5.02 0.95
C PHE A 31 -17.73 4.64 2.01
N ASP A 32 -19.01 4.83 1.72
CA ASP A 32 -20.09 4.54 2.66
C ASP A 32 -20.18 3.04 2.94
N ARG A 33 -20.10 2.20 1.90
CA ARG A 33 -20.14 0.73 2.05
C ARG A 33 -19.00 0.20 2.91
N ARG A 34 -17.81 0.80 2.81
CA ARG A 34 -16.65 0.38 3.61
C ARG A 34 -16.81 0.77 5.07
N ILE A 35 -17.39 1.93 5.36
CA ILE A 35 -17.70 2.35 6.74
C ILE A 35 -18.77 1.42 7.33
N GLU A 36 -19.86 1.19 6.60
CA GLU A 36 -20.93 0.28 7.03
C GLU A 36 -20.40 -1.12 7.33
N PHE A 37 -19.55 -1.66 6.45
CA PHE A 37 -18.89 -2.95 6.70
C PHE A 37 -18.04 -2.93 7.98
N CYS A 38 -17.28 -1.86 8.22
CA CYS A 38 -16.48 -1.73 9.43
C CYS A 38 -17.34 -1.69 10.69
N ASP A 39 -18.42 -0.91 10.69
CA ASP A 39 -19.32 -0.79 11.84
C ASP A 39 -19.99 -2.14 12.15
N LEU A 40 -20.51 -2.82 11.13
CA LEU A 40 -21.11 -4.15 11.27
C LEU A 40 -20.11 -5.18 11.80
N MET A 41 -18.89 -5.22 11.24
CA MET A 41 -17.86 -6.14 11.71
C MET A 41 -17.45 -5.85 13.16
N MET A 42 -17.39 -4.59 13.57
CA MET A 42 -17.06 -4.21 14.94
C MET A 42 -18.14 -4.68 15.92
N GLU A 43 -19.42 -4.51 15.60
CA GLU A 43 -20.52 -5.04 16.42
C GLU A 43 -20.46 -6.56 16.53
N MET A 44 -20.25 -7.26 15.41
CA MET A 44 -20.14 -8.72 15.40
C MET A 44 -18.96 -9.24 16.25
N ILE A 45 -17.83 -8.52 16.28
CA ILE A 45 -16.66 -8.88 17.10
C ILE A 45 -16.93 -8.62 18.59
N VAL A 46 -17.71 -7.59 18.92
CA VAL A 46 -18.12 -7.32 20.31
C VAL A 46 -19.06 -8.41 20.82
N ASP A 47 -20.01 -8.84 19.99
CA ASP A 47 -20.98 -9.87 20.33
C ASP A 47 -20.34 -11.27 20.43
N ASP A 48 -19.41 -11.61 19.52
CA ASP A 48 -18.62 -12.83 19.58
C ASP A 48 -17.11 -12.53 19.46
N PRO A 49 -16.40 -12.43 20.59
CA PRO A 49 -14.95 -12.21 20.61
C PRO A 49 -14.12 -13.30 19.91
N LEU A 50 -14.68 -14.49 19.68
CA LEU A 50 -13.99 -15.60 18.98
C LEU A 50 -14.26 -15.60 17.47
N LEU A 51 -15.13 -14.72 16.96
CA LEU A 51 -15.51 -14.66 15.54
C LEU A 51 -14.29 -14.65 14.62
N LEU A 52 -13.28 -13.84 14.94
CA LEU A 52 -12.07 -13.71 14.12
C LEU A 52 -11.28 -15.02 14.00
N ASN A 53 -11.37 -15.92 14.98
CA ASN A 53 -10.71 -17.23 14.95
C ASN A 53 -11.37 -18.19 13.94
N ASN A 54 -12.61 -17.90 13.56
CA ASN A 54 -13.40 -18.70 12.64
C ASN A 54 -13.35 -18.16 11.20
N ILE A 55 -12.68 -17.04 10.96
CA ILE A 55 -12.55 -16.43 9.63
C ILE A 55 -11.25 -16.89 8.98
N VAL A 56 -11.37 -17.42 7.76
CA VAL A 56 -10.22 -17.76 6.90
C VAL A 56 -10.29 -16.87 5.66
N PHE A 57 -9.29 -16.01 5.50
CA PHE A 57 -9.15 -15.20 4.30
C PHE A 57 -8.36 -15.94 3.23
N SER A 58 -8.80 -15.84 1.98
CA SER A 58 -8.09 -16.32 0.80
C SER A 58 -8.04 -15.24 -0.26
N ASP A 59 -6.94 -15.16 -0.98
CA ASP A 59 -6.77 -14.27 -2.14
C ASP A 59 -5.92 -14.98 -3.20
N GLU A 60 -6.04 -14.52 -4.44
CA GLU A 60 -5.26 -15.02 -5.57
C GLU A 60 -4.13 -14.05 -5.89
N THR A 61 -2.91 -14.57 -6.06
CA THR A 61 -1.77 -13.77 -6.52
C THR A 61 -1.14 -14.39 -7.75
N THR A 62 -0.78 -13.54 -8.72
CA THR A 62 -0.02 -13.95 -9.90
C THR A 62 1.48 -13.89 -9.60
N LEU A 63 2.19 -14.99 -9.82
CA LEU A 63 3.65 -15.05 -9.69
C LEU A 63 4.26 -15.33 -11.06
N GLU A 64 5.08 -14.40 -11.56
CA GLU A 64 5.75 -14.50 -12.85
C GLU A 64 7.26 -14.71 -12.65
N LEU A 65 7.85 -15.67 -13.36
CA LEU A 65 9.31 -15.98 -13.30
C LEU A 65 10.12 -15.16 -14.31
N THR A 66 9.45 -14.48 -15.24
CA THR A 66 10.09 -13.68 -16.30
C THR A 66 10.32 -12.24 -15.83
N GLU A 67 11.17 -11.48 -16.53
CA GLU A 67 11.73 -10.15 -16.19
C GLU A 67 10.71 -9.00 -16.02
N ASN A 68 9.48 -9.28 -15.59
CA ASN A 68 8.58 -8.23 -15.21
C ASN A 68 9.12 -7.54 -13.96
N ILE A 69 9.17 -6.21 -13.99
CA ILE A 69 9.75 -5.43 -12.90
C ILE A 69 8.90 -5.69 -11.65
N ASN A 70 9.50 -6.37 -10.66
CA ASN A 70 8.88 -6.51 -9.35
C ASN A 70 8.76 -5.12 -8.72
N ARG A 71 7.55 -4.55 -8.80
CA ARG A 71 7.24 -3.20 -8.31
C ARG A 71 7.52 -3.04 -6.82
N HIS A 72 7.54 -4.11 -6.04
CA HIS A 72 7.91 -4.07 -4.63
C HIS A 72 9.39 -3.69 -4.42
N ASN A 73 10.24 -3.91 -5.43
CA ASN A 73 11.65 -3.54 -5.45
C ASN A 73 11.90 -2.17 -6.09
N CYS A 74 10.87 -1.49 -6.62
CA CYS A 74 11.01 -0.15 -7.18
C CYS A 74 10.98 0.91 -6.07
N SER A 75 12.01 1.75 -6.05
CA SER A 75 12.02 2.99 -5.26
C SER A 75 12.03 4.17 -6.21
N TYR A 76 11.03 5.04 -6.05
CA TYR A 76 10.89 6.28 -6.79
C TYR A 76 11.47 7.43 -5.98
N TRP A 77 11.79 8.54 -6.62
CA TRP A 77 12.35 9.72 -5.94
C TRP A 77 11.59 10.97 -6.39
N SER A 78 11.30 11.85 -5.44
CA SER A 78 10.56 13.11 -5.65
C SER A 78 11.28 14.24 -4.91
N ASP A 79 11.27 15.44 -5.48
CA ASP A 79 11.77 16.66 -4.82
C ASP A 79 10.85 17.11 -3.67
N VAL A 80 9.58 16.71 -3.70
CA VAL A 80 8.62 16.86 -2.60
C VAL A 80 8.54 15.57 -1.80
N ASN A 81 8.53 15.65 -0.46
CA ASN A 81 8.33 14.47 0.40
C ASN A 81 6.93 13.88 0.18
N PRO A 82 6.80 12.69 -0.43
CA PRO A 82 5.50 12.10 -0.76
C PRO A 82 4.79 11.48 0.45
N HIS A 83 5.49 11.36 1.59
CA HIS A 83 4.89 10.99 2.87
C HIS A 83 4.41 12.21 3.67
N TRP A 84 4.71 13.43 3.20
CA TRP A 84 4.23 14.65 3.82
C TRP A 84 2.76 14.87 3.46
N LYS A 85 1.86 14.54 4.39
CA LYS A 85 0.47 15.00 4.36
C LYS A 85 0.40 16.30 5.15
N ARG A 86 -0.13 17.36 4.54
CA ARG A 86 -0.32 18.68 5.15
C ARG A 86 -1.60 18.70 5.98
#